data_AF-A0A2D8Q3F2-F1
#
_entry.id   AF-A0A2D8Q3F2-F1
#
_cell.length_a   1.000
_cell.length_b   1.000
_cell.length_c   1.000
_cell.angle_alpha   90.00
_cell.angle_beta   90.00
_cell.angle_gamma   90.00
#
_symmetry.space_group_name_H-M   'P 1'
#
loop_
_entity.id
_entity.type
_entity.pdbx_description
1 polymer ?
#
loop_
_entity_poly.entity_id
_entity_poly.type
_entity_poly.pdbx_seq_one_letter_code
_entity_poly.pdbx_strand_id
1 'polypeptide(L)'
;MAADADILLEITATAGFLRVAAVDASTGEEVAFMAPHGTPEAALARLARDKLAYVRNRRNAGARPARDAAPARVPRPGGRSIIA
;
A
#
# COMPACT_ATOMS: atom_id res chain seq x y z
N MET A 1 -26.21 7.91 -2.23
CA MET A 1 -25.90 6.60 -2.82
C MET A 1 -24.40 6.64 -3.10
N ALA A 2 -23.57 6.01 -2.25
CA ALA A 2 -22.14 5.96 -2.52
C ALA A 2 -21.98 5.23 -3.86
N ALA A 3 -21.44 5.90 -4.87
CA ALA A 3 -21.12 5.24 -6.12
C ALA A 3 -20.29 4.00 -5.76
N ASP A 4 -20.81 2.81 -6.08
CA ASP A 4 -20.01 1.59 -6.07
C ASP A 4 -18.84 1.89 -7.00
N ALA A 5 -17.67 2.15 -6.41
CA ALA A 5 -16.48 2.39 -7.18
C ALA A 5 -16.16 1.09 -7.90
N ASP A 6 -16.33 1.09 -9.22
CA ASP A 6 -15.93 -0.02 -10.08
C ASP A 6 -14.42 -0.21 -9.92
N ILE A 7 -14.03 -1.20 -9.11
CA ILE A 7 -12.64 -1.53 -8.86
C ILE A 7 -12.30 -2.79 -9.63
N LEU A 8 -11.36 -2.65 -10.55
CA LEU A 8 -10.80 -3.76 -11.30
C LEU A 8 -9.69 -4.39 -10.48
N LEU A 9 -9.79 -5.70 -10.23
CA LEU A 9 -8.78 -6.46 -9.51
C LEU A 9 -8.02 -7.38 -10.47
N GLU A 10 -6.70 -7.27 -10.47
CA GLU A 10 -5.81 -8.27 -11.04
C GLU A 10 -5.15 -9.05 -9.90
N ILE A 11 -5.39 -10.36 -9.85
CA ILE A 11 -4.85 -11.26 -8.82
C ILE A 11 -3.89 -12.23 -9.49
N THR A 12 -2.61 -12.10 -9.18
CA THR A 12 -1.56 -13.01 -9.63
C THR A 12 -1.11 -13.90 -8.48
N ALA A 13 -1.29 -15.21 -8.63
CA ALA A 13 -0.75 -16.18 -7.68
C ALA A 13 0.76 -16.35 -7.90
N THR A 14 1.54 -16.14 -6.84
CA THR A 14 2.99 -16.44 -6.78
C THR A 14 3.20 -17.61 -5.82
N ALA A 15 4.39 -18.24 -5.82
CA ALA A 15 4.73 -19.42 -4.99
C ALA A 15 4.86 -19.12 -3.47
N GLY A 16 3.85 -18.49 -2.87
CA GLY A 16 3.79 -18.18 -1.44
C GLY A 16 2.81 -17.06 -1.05
N PHE A 17 2.33 -16.27 -2.02
CA PHE A 17 1.39 -15.17 -1.78
C PHE A 17 0.60 -14.83 -3.05
N LEU A 18 -0.46 -14.05 -2.88
CA LEU A 18 -1.19 -13.39 -3.96
C LEU A 18 -0.66 -11.98 -4.10
N ARG A 19 -0.28 -11.59 -5.32
CA ARG A 19 -0.07 -10.19 -5.68
C ARG A 19 -1.39 -9.65 -6.23
N VAL A 20 -1.86 -8.56 -5.66
CA VAL A 20 -3.12 -7.92 -6.06
C VAL A 20 -2.82 -6.51 -6.55
N ALA A 21 -3.20 -6.21 -7.77
CA ALA A 21 -3.32 -4.84 -8.27
C ALA A 21 -4.79 -4.47 -8.32
N ALA A 22 -5.13 -3.29 -7.82
CA ALA A 22 -6.49 -2.78 -7.79
C ALA A 22 -6.52 -1.39 -8.41
N VAL A 23 -7.36 -1.22 -9.42
CA VAL A 23 -7.53 0.05 -10.15
C VAL A 23 -8.96 0.53 -9.97
N ASP A 24 -9.12 1.77 -9.50
CA ASP A 24 -10.41 2.43 -9.56
C ASP A 24 -10.69 2.89 -11.00
N ALA A 25 -11.75 2.36 -11.62
CA ALA A 25 -12.07 2.61 -13.02
C ALA A 25 -12.45 4.07 -13.30
N SER A 26 -12.93 4.81 -12.30
CA SER A 26 -13.37 6.20 -12.47
C SER A 26 -12.20 7.19 -12.44
N THR A 27 -11.19 6.95 -11.59
CA THR A 27 -10.05 7.86 -11.43
C THR A 27 -8.75 7.34 -12.03
N GLY A 28 -8.70 6.07 -12.42
CA GLY A 28 -7.48 5.39 -12.87
C GLY A 28 -6.43 5.24 -11.77
N GLU A 29 -6.81 5.37 -10.49
CA GLU A 29 -5.86 5.23 -9.39
C GLU A 29 -5.60 3.76 -9.10
N GLU A 30 -4.33 3.40 -9.01
CA GLU A 30 -3.89 2.03 -8.76
C GLU A 30 -3.26 1.91 -7.36
N VAL A 31 -3.57 0.79 -6.70
CA VAL A 31 -2.84 0.32 -5.52
C VAL A 31 -2.44 -1.14 -5.73
N ALA A 32 -1.19 -1.47 -5.36
CA ALA A 32 -0.69 -2.84 -5.36
C ALA A 32 -0.38 -3.29 -3.93
N PHE A 33 -0.72 -4.53 -3.60
CA PHE A 33 -0.39 -5.16 -2.32
C PHE A 33 -0.25 -6.68 -2.42
N MET A 34 0.28 -7.28 -1.37
CA MET A 34 0.41 -8.73 -1.23
C MET A 34 -0.58 -9.23 -0.19
N ALA A 35 -1.10 -10.44 -0.40
CA ALA A 35 -1.95 -11.14 0.56
C ALA A 35 -1.55 -12.62 0.68
N PRO A 36 -1.83 -13.29 1.81
CA PRO A 36 -1.62 -14.72 1.94
C PRO A 36 -2.36 -15.52 0.87
N HIS A 37 -1.82 -16.69 0.54
CA HIS A 37 -2.53 -17.66 -0.29
C HIS A 37 -3.84 -18.09 0.38
N GLY A 38 -4.88 -18.29 -0.44
CA GLY A 38 -6.22 -18.65 0.04
C GLY A 38 -7.04 -17.50 0.64
N THR A 39 -6.55 -16.26 0.59
CA THR A 39 -7.34 -15.09 1.01
C THR A 39 -8.57 -14.96 0.10
N PRO A 40 -9.80 -14.86 0.66
CA PRO A 40 -11.01 -14.73 -0.15
C PRO A 40 -11.02 -13.44 -0.97
N GLU A 41 -11.53 -13.50 -2.20
CA GLU A 41 -11.61 -12.35 -3.10
C GLU A 41 -12.36 -11.17 -2.47
N ALA A 42 -13.45 -11.42 -1.73
CA ALA A 42 -14.19 -10.38 -1.03
C ALA A 42 -13.33 -9.62 0.01
N ALA A 43 -12.40 -10.30 0.68
CA ALA A 43 -11.47 -9.67 1.61
C ALA A 43 -10.42 -8.82 0.87
N LEU A 44 -9.93 -9.31 -0.27
CA LEU A 44 -9.02 -8.56 -1.15
C LEU A 44 -9.68 -7.30 -1.70
N ALA A 45 -10.93 -7.41 -2.18
CA ALA A 45 -11.72 -6.30 -2.67
C ALA A 45 -12.01 -5.24 -1.59
N ARG A 46 -12.30 -5.67 -0.36
CA ARG A 46 -12.46 -4.76 0.79
C ARG A 46 -11.15 -4.01 1.08
N LEU A 47 -10.02 -4.71 1.14
CA LEU A 47 -8.72 -4.09 1.39
C LEU A 47 -8.29 -3.13 0.27
N ALA A 48 -8.59 -3.48 -0.98
CA ALA A 48 -8.36 -2.62 -2.13
C ALA A 48 -9.13 -1.29 -2.01
N ARG A 49 -10.44 -1.35 -1.67
CA ARG A 49 -11.26 -0.17 -1.39
C ARG A 49 -10.67 0.72 -0.30
N ASP A 50 -10.31 0.11 0.83
CA ASP A 50 -9.72 0.85 1.96
C ASP A 50 -8.41 1.56 1.57
N LYS A 51 -7.56 0.88 0.78
CA LYS A 51 -6.28 1.44 0.30
C LYS A 51 -6.48 2.56 -0.73
N LEU A 52 -7.40 2.39 -1.67
CA LEU A 52 -7.73 3.44 -2.64
C LEU A 52 -8.29 4.68 -1.94
N ALA A 53 -9.24 4.50 -1.01
CA ALA A 53 -9.76 5.59 -0.19
C ALA A 53 -8.66 6.29 0.61
N TYR A 54 -7.72 5.55 1.19
CA TYR A 54 -6.57 6.13 1.88
C TYR A 54 -5.69 6.98 0.94
N VAL A 55 -5.35 6.48 -0.25
CA VAL A 55 -4.53 7.21 -1.23
C VAL A 55 -5.23 8.49 -1.69
N ARG A 56 -6.54 8.41 -1.97
CA ARG A 56 -7.39 9.57 -2.31
C ARG A 56 -7.37 10.63 -1.24
N ASN A 57 -7.68 10.23 -0.01
CA ASN A 57 -7.70 11.13 1.13
C ASN A 57 -6.33 11.78 1.36
N ARG A 58 -5.26 11.00 1.23
CA ARG A 58 -3.88 11.49 1.36
C ARG A 58 -3.51 12.51 0.28
N ARG A 59 -3.97 12.33 -0.96
CA ARG A 59 -3.75 13.27 -2.06
C ARG A 59 -4.53 14.57 -1.84
N ASN A 60 -5.81 14.45 -1.50
CA ASN A 60 -6.69 15.60 -1.26
C ASN A 60 -6.25 16.43 -0.04
N ALA A 61 -5.65 15.79 0.96
CA ALA A 61 -5.11 16.46 2.15
C ALA A 61 -3.75 17.15 1.92
N GLY A 62 -3.23 17.21 0.68
CA GLY A 62 -2.06 18.04 0.35
C GLY A 62 -0.73 17.63 0.97
N ALA A 63 -0.51 16.33 1.25
CA ALA A 63 0.76 15.71 1.69
C ALA A 63 1.72 16.62 2.51
N ARG A 64 1.73 16.60 3.86
CA ARG A 64 2.22 15.52 4.76
C ARG A 64 1.97 15.93 6.24
N PRO A 65 2.17 15.03 7.21
CA PRO A 65 3.23 15.32 8.19
C PRO A 65 4.46 14.48 7.85
N ALA A 66 5.52 15.20 7.51
CA ALA A 66 6.86 14.66 7.43
C ALA A 66 7.20 14.06 8.78
N ARG A 67 7.37 12.75 8.84
CA ARG A 67 8.45 12.09 9.59
C ARG A 67 8.71 12.52 11.06
N ASP A 68 7.77 13.15 11.75
CA ASP A 68 7.90 13.51 13.17
C ASP A 68 7.57 12.35 14.12
N ALA A 69 7.43 11.14 13.58
CA ALA A 69 7.35 9.89 14.34
C ALA A 69 8.26 8.78 13.78
N ALA A 70 9.34 9.14 13.07
CA ALA A 70 10.49 8.25 13.07
C ALA A 70 11.28 8.58 14.35
N PRO A 71 11.47 7.67 15.32
CA PRO A 71 12.44 7.94 16.37
C PRO A 71 13.76 8.24 15.67
N ALA A 72 14.45 9.28 16.16
CA ALA A 72 15.73 9.73 15.65
C ALA A 72 16.57 8.51 15.25
N ARG A 73 17.12 8.52 14.04
CA ARG A 73 18.06 7.50 13.59
C ARG A 73 19.21 7.50 14.59
N VAL A 74 19.17 6.59 15.57
CA VAL A 74 20.22 6.49 16.59
C VAL A 74 21.52 6.28 15.81
N PRO A 75 22.53 7.16 15.95
CA PRO A 75 23.84 6.90 15.38
C PRO A 75 24.29 5.58 15.97
N ARG A 76 24.52 4.54 15.15
CA ARG A 76 25.17 3.33 15.66
C ARG A 76 26.57 3.76 16.11
N PRO A 77 26.91 3.69 17.40
CA PRO A 77 28.28 3.94 17.80
C PRO A 77 29.11 2.73 17.36
N GLY A 78 30.20 2.95 16.63
CA GLY A 78 31.27 1.95 16.54
C GLY A 78 31.58 1.33 15.17
N GLY A 79 31.31 2.00 14.05
CA GLY A 79 31.95 1.63 12.78
C GLY A 79 33.39 2.14 12.75
N ARG A 80 34.36 1.42 13.31
CA ARG A 80 35.79 1.72 13.12
C ARG A 80 36.10 1.73 11.62
N SER A 81 36.42 2.89 11.07
CA SER A 81 37.04 3.00 9.75
C SER A 81 38.42 2.36 9.81
N ILE A 82 38.55 1.14 9.31
CA ILE A 82 39.85 0.60 8.91
C ILE A 82 40.16 1.18 7.53
N ILE A 83 41.00 2.20 7.53
CA ILE A 83 41.75 2.60 6.34
C ILE A 83 42.96 1.67 6.31
N ALA A 84 43.05 0.82 5.29
CA ALA A 84 44.24 0.05 4.92
C ALA A 84 44.43 0.20 3.42
#